data_AF-A0A2D5HFA0-F1
#
_entry.id   AF-A0A2D5HFA0-F1
#
_cell.length_a   1.000
_cell.length_b   1.000
_cell.length_c   1.000
_cell.angle_alpha   90.00
_cell.angle_beta   90.00
_cell.angle_gamma   90.00
#
_symmetry.space_group_name_H-M   'P 1'
#
loop_
_entity.id
_entity.type
_entity.pdbx_description
1 polymer ?
#
loop_
_entity_poly.entity_id
_entity_poly.type
_entity_poly.pdbx_seq_one_letter_code
_entity_poly.pdbx_strand_id
1 'polypeptide(L)'
;NLRSALPMNLKVRHASFPVFSGARPDIERIEAIWNECMERYGGPFLFGEKPTVADAMYAPVATRFISYAVAVSPVSEAYCQTIAEWEPMKEWAAAARAEPEEMEELDVEF
;
A
#
# COMPACT_ATOMS: atom_id res chain seq x y z
N ASN A 1 12.64 1.72 9.21
CA ASN A 1 11.60 0.74 8.87
C ASN A 1 10.46 1.47 8.17
N LEU A 2 10.07 1.01 6.97
CA LEU A 2 9.02 1.54 6.10
C LEU A 2 7.73 1.89 6.84
N ARG A 3 7.21 0.99 7.69
CA ARG A 3 5.91 1.19 8.36
C ARG A 3 5.91 2.40 9.28
N SER A 4 7.01 2.64 9.99
CA SER A 4 7.16 3.76 10.90
C SER A 4 7.36 5.08 10.16
N ALA A 5 7.97 5.04 8.97
CA ALA A 5 8.21 6.23 8.16
C ALA A 5 6.98 6.64 7.35
N LEU A 6 6.23 5.66 6.83
CA LEU A 6 5.10 5.84 5.94
C LEU A 6 3.87 5.07 6.49
N PRO A 7 3.09 5.65 7.42
CA PRO A 7 1.87 5.02 7.93
C PRO A 7 0.83 4.87 6.80
N MET A 8 0.00 3.83 6.84
CA MET A 8 -1.06 3.69 5.82
C MET A 8 -2.17 4.70 6.12
N ASN A 9 -2.46 5.59 5.17
CA ASN A 9 -3.57 6.53 5.25
C ASN A 9 -4.33 6.53 3.91
N LEU A 10 -5.52 5.92 3.91
CA LEU A 10 -6.36 5.77 2.72
C LEU A 10 -7.04 7.08 2.27
N LYS A 11 -7.04 8.11 3.11
CA LYS A 11 -7.63 9.43 2.80
C LYS A 11 -6.59 10.40 2.19
N VAL A 12 -5.30 10.09 2.29
CA VAL A 12 -4.21 11.00 1.89
C VAL A 12 -3.55 10.53 0.60
N ARG A 13 -3.25 11.49 -0.29
CA ARG A 13 -2.40 11.32 -1.46
C ARG A 13 -1.49 12.53 -1.63
N HIS A 14 -0.18 12.29 -1.60
CA HIS A 14 0.85 13.29 -1.87
C HIS A 14 1.22 13.26 -3.36
N ALA A 15 1.51 14.44 -3.95
CA ALA A 15 2.05 14.53 -5.30
C ALA A 15 3.54 14.18 -5.35
N SER A 16 4.26 14.43 -4.26
CA SER A 16 5.65 14.06 -4.03
C SER A 16 5.91 13.99 -2.54
N PHE A 17 6.73 13.04 -2.07
CA PHE A 17 7.12 12.94 -0.67
C PHE A 17 8.61 12.62 -0.54
N PRO A 18 9.37 13.33 0.33
CA PRO A 18 10.76 13.00 0.58
C PRO A 18 10.85 11.68 1.37
N VAL A 19 11.24 10.61 0.68
CA VAL A 19 11.49 9.32 1.33
C VAL A 19 12.83 9.37 2.06
N PHE A 20 12.79 9.30 3.39
CA PHE A 20 13.99 9.30 4.23
C PHE A 20 14.82 8.02 4.03
N SER A 21 16.15 8.15 4.11
CA SER A 21 17.11 7.06 3.83
C SER A 21 16.85 5.76 4.60
N GLY A 22 16.28 5.83 5.80
CA GLY A 22 15.96 4.68 6.65
C GLY A 22 14.78 3.80 6.18
N ALA A 23 14.06 4.17 5.12
CA ALA A 23 13.02 3.35 4.49
C ALA A 23 13.49 2.71 3.17
N ARG A 24 14.59 3.19 2.59
CA ARG A 24 15.07 2.73 1.27
C ARG A 24 15.43 1.24 1.23
N PRO A 25 16.14 0.66 2.21
CA PRO A 25 16.44 -0.78 2.18
C PRO A 25 15.19 -1.66 2.21
N ASP A 26 14.14 -1.22 2.90
CA ASP A 26 12.87 -1.96 2.94
C ASP A 26 12.16 -1.90 1.59
N ILE A 27 12.16 -0.73 0.94
CA ILE A 27 11.59 -0.54 -0.40
C ILE A 27 12.30 -1.46 -1.39
N GLU A 28 13.64 -1.40 -1.46
CA GLU A 28 14.46 -2.22 -2.36
C GLU A 28 14.17 -3.73 -2.16
N ARG A 29 14.05 -4.17 -0.90
CA ARG A 29 13.72 -5.56 -0.59
C ARG A 29 12.31 -5.96 -1.03
N ILE A 30 11.34 -5.08 -0.84
CA ILE A 30 9.95 -5.33 -1.28
C ILE A 30 9.89 -5.43 -2.80
N GLU A 31 10.54 -4.51 -3.51
CA GLU A 31 10.60 -4.53 -4.97
C GLU A 31 11.26 -5.80 -5.50
N ALA A 32 12.35 -6.26 -4.88
CA ALA A 32 12.99 -7.52 -5.27
C ALA A 32 12.01 -8.70 -5.16
N ILE A 33 11.28 -8.81 -4.04
CA ILE A 33 10.30 -9.88 -3.82
C ILE A 33 9.18 -9.82 -4.87
N TRP A 34 8.62 -8.64 -5.14
CA TRP A 34 7.54 -8.49 -6.10
C TRP A 34 8.01 -8.79 -7.53
N ASN A 35 9.20 -8.33 -7.92
CA ASN A 35 9.76 -8.64 -9.24
C ASN A 35 9.97 -10.15 -9.41
N GLU A 36 10.57 -10.85 -8.43
CA GLU A 36 10.72 -12.31 -8.48
C GLU A 36 9.36 -13.03 -8.62
N CYS A 37 8.34 -12.56 -7.91
CA CYS A 37 6.97 -13.07 -8.03
C CYS A 37 6.40 -12.85 -9.43
N MET A 38 6.51 -11.64 -9.98
CA MET A 38 5.98 -11.31 -11.30
C MET A 38 6.71 -12.07 -12.42
N GLU A 39 8.03 -12.21 -12.33
CA GLU A 39 8.82 -13.02 -13.26
C GLU A 39 8.42 -14.49 -13.23
N ARG A 40 8.16 -15.03 -12.03
CA ARG A 40 7.89 -16.46 -11.86
C ARG A 40 6.45 -16.85 -12.17
N TYR A 41 5.48 -16.00 -11.83
CA TYR A 41 4.05 -16.34 -11.87
C TYR A 41 3.26 -15.54 -12.90
N GLY A 42 3.86 -14.54 -13.54
CA GLY A 42 3.28 -13.81 -14.68
C GLY A 42 2.30 -12.69 -14.33
N GLY A 43 1.97 -12.50 -13.05
CA GLY A 43 1.06 -11.45 -12.62
C GLY A 43 -0.42 -11.68 -13.00
N PRO A 44 -1.29 -10.67 -12.84
CA PRO A 44 -1.01 -9.32 -12.32
C PRO A 44 -0.91 -9.26 -10.78
N PHE A 45 -1.27 -10.35 -10.07
CA PHE A 45 -1.07 -10.53 -8.63
C PHE A 45 0.21 -11.33 -8.37
N LEU A 46 0.70 -11.34 -7.12
CA LEU A 46 2.03 -11.91 -6.79
C LEU A 46 2.17 -13.40 -7.17
N PHE A 47 1.07 -14.14 -7.21
CA PHE A 47 1.05 -15.56 -7.55
C PHE A 47 0.17 -15.88 -8.77
N GLY A 48 0.00 -14.91 -9.67
CA GLY A 48 -0.64 -15.08 -10.99
C GLY A 48 -1.96 -14.32 -11.13
N GLU A 49 -2.92 -14.91 -11.85
CA GLU A 49 -4.14 -14.23 -12.29
C GLU A 49 -5.12 -13.85 -11.16
N LYS A 50 -5.05 -14.55 -10.02
CA LYS A 50 -6.01 -14.40 -8.93
C LYS A 50 -5.31 -13.90 -7.67
N PRO A 51 -5.95 -13.00 -6.90
CA PRO A 51 -5.40 -12.53 -5.64
C PRO A 51 -5.34 -13.66 -4.62
N THR A 52 -4.32 -13.61 -3.78
CA THR A 52 -4.07 -14.53 -2.69
C THR A 52 -3.97 -13.78 -1.37
N VAL A 53 -3.79 -14.51 -0.26
CA VAL A 53 -3.50 -13.90 1.04
C VAL A 53 -2.24 -13.04 1.00
N ALA A 54 -1.25 -13.37 0.16
CA ALA A 54 -0.05 -12.55 0.03
C ALA A 54 -0.37 -11.14 -0.47
N ASP A 55 -1.27 -11.03 -1.45
CA ASP A 55 -1.71 -9.74 -2.00
C ASP A 55 -2.44 -8.91 -0.94
N ALA A 56 -3.31 -9.54 -0.14
CA ALA A 56 -3.95 -8.89 1.01
C ALA A 56 -2.94 -8.41 2.06
N MET A 57 -1.87 -9.17 2.32
CA MET A 57 -0.80 -8.78 3.25
C MET A 57 0.07 -7.64 2.72
N TYR A 58 0.26 -7.56 1.42
CA TYR A 58 1.00 -6.47 0.77
C TYR A 58 0.14 -5.25 0.42
N ALA A 59 -1.19 -5.33 0.53
CA ALA A 59 -2.07 -4.21 0.19
C ALA A 59 -1.79 -2.92 0.98
N PRO A 60 -1.49 -2.98 2.30
CA PRO A 60 -1.04 -1.80 3.04
C PRO A 60 0.28 -1.21 2.51
N VAL A 61 1.18 -2.04 1.97
CA VAL A 61 2.47 -1.59 1.42
C VAL A 61 2.26 -0.89 0.08
N ALA A 62 1.49 -1.50 -0.83
CA ALA A 62 1.10 -0.88 -2.10
C ALA A 62 0.41 0.48 -1.88
N THR A 63 -0.50 0.55 -0.90
CA THR A 63 -1.18 1.81 -0.53
C THR A 63 -0.18 2.86 -0.08
N ARG A 64 0.84 2.53 0.73
CA ARG A 64 1.88 3.49 1.13
C ARG A 64 2.64 4.04 -0.06
N PHE A 65 3.02 3.18 -1.00
CA PHE A 65 3.74 3.61 -2.20
C PHE A 65 2.91 4.61 -3.02
N ILE A 66 1.61 4.38 -3.13
CA ILE A 66 0.68 5.31 -3.79
C ILE A 66 0.50 6.60 -2.98
N SER A 67 0.12 6.50 -1.71
CA SER A 67 -0.21 7.65 -0.86
C SER A 67 0.96 8.61 -0.70
N TYR A 68 2.19 8.11 -0.64
CA TYR A 68 3.39 8.92 -0.50
C TYR A 68 4.14 9.14 -1.83
N ALA A 69 3.59 8.75 -2.97
CA ALA A 69 4.27 8.87 -4.27
C ALA A 69 5.73 8.36 -4.22
N VAL A 70 5.92 7.19 -3.60
CA VAL A 70 7.23 6.54 -3.51
C VAL A 70 7.64 6.13 -4.92
N ALA A 71 8.78 6.63 -5.38
CA ALA A 71 9.35 6.20 -6.66
C ALA A 71 9.77 4.72 -6.56
N VAL A 72 9.15 3.88 -7.39
CA VAL A 72 9.40 2.45 -7.50
C VAL A 72 9.54 2.07 -8.97
N SER A 73 9.99 0.85 -9.25
CA SER A 73 10.07 0.31 -10.61
C SER A 73 8.68 0.21 -11.28
N PRO A 74 8.62 0.21 -12.62
CA PRO A 74 7.34 0.10 -13.35
C PRO A 74 6.53 -1.17 -13.00
N VAL A 75 7.21 -2.28 -12.69
CA VAL A 75 6.56 -3.53 -12.28
C VAL A 75 5.88 -3.37 -10.92
N SER A 76 6.59 -2.80 -9.94
CA SER A 76 6.04 -2.48 -8.62
C SER A 76 4.89 -1.48 -8.71
N GLU A 77 5.01 -0.46 -9.57
CA GLU A 77 3.95 0.52 -9.79
C GLU A 77 2.69 -0.14 -10.38
N ALA A 78 2.85 -0.98 -11.40
CA ALA A 78 1.74 -1.74 -11.99
C ALA A 78 1.04 -2.62 -10.96
N TYR A 79 1.81 -3.35 -10.12
CA TYR A 79 1.25 -4.14 -9.04
C TYR A 79 0.48 -3.28 -8.01
N CYS A 80 1.02 -2.10 -7.65
CA CYS A 80 0.32 -1.19 -6.76
C CYS A 80 -1.04 -0.76 -7.34
N GLN A 81 -1.11 -0.48 -8.65
CA GLN A 81 -2.38 -0.18 -9.31
C GLN A 81 -3.33 -1.39 -9.32
N THR A 82 -2.84 -2.60 -9.62
CA THR A 82 -3.65 -3.83 -9.53
C THR A 82 -4.32 -3.96 -8.16
N ILE A 83 -3.57 -3.71 -7.08
CA ILE A 83 -4.10 -3.76 -5.71
C ILE A 83 -5.09 -2.62 -5.45
N ALA A 84 -4.81 -1.40 -5.91
CA ALA A 84 -5.73 -0.27 -5.74
C ALA A 84 -7.04 -0.46 -6.51
N GLU A 85 -7.00 -1.19 -7.62
CA GLU A 85 -8.16 -1.51 -8.44
C GLU A 85 -8.94 -2.74 -7.95
N TRP A 86 -8.37 -3.52 -7.04
CA TRP A 86 -8.99 -4.71 -6.48
C TRP A 86 -10.25 -4.36 -5.66
N GLU A 87 -11.35 -5.06 -5.91
CA GLU A 87 -12.67 -4.72 -5.34
C GLU A 87 -12.69 -4.53 -3.82
N PRO A 88 -12.09 -5.43 -3.00
CA PRO A 88 -12.04 -5.23 -1.55
C PRO A 88 -11.28 -3.97 -1.13
N MET A 89 -10.25 -3.57 -1.89
CA MET A 89 -9.51 -2.32 -1.61
C MET A 89 -10.34 -1.08 -1.99
N LYS A 90 -11.10 -1.12 -3.08
CA LYS A 90 -12.03 -0.03 -3.42
C LYS A 90 -13.09 0.16 -2.35
N GLU A 91 -13.68 -0.94 -1.88
CA GLU A 91 -14.66 -0.94 -0.80
C GLU A 91 -14.05 -0.34 0.48
N TRP A 92 -12.88 -0.81 0.89
CA TRP A 92 -12.21 -0.29 2.10
C TRP A 92 -11.84 1.19 1.97
N ALA A 93 -11.32 1.61 0.81
CA ALA A 93 -10.99 3.01 0.58
C ALA A 93 -12.23 3.91 0.55
N ALA A 94 -13.36 3.41 0.04
CA ALA A 94 -14.64 4.12 0.08
C ALA A 94 -15.17 4.24 1.52
N ALA A 95 -15.14 3.15 2.29
CA ALA A 95 -15.55 3.15 3.70
C ALA A 95 -14.69 4.12 4.52
N ALA A 96 -13.37 4.09 4.36
CA ALA A 96 -12.47 5.02 5.04
C ALA A 96 -12.79 6.48 4.71
N ARG A 97 -13.12 6.81 3.45
CA ARG A 97 -13.53 8.17 3.07
C ARG A 97 -14.86 8.61 3.66
N ALA A 98 -15.75 7.67 3.97
CA ALA A 98 -17.04 7.94 4.59
C ALA A 98 -16.97 8.10 6.12
N GLU A 99 -15.86 7.69 6.76
CA GLU A 99 -15.69 7.86 8.21
C GLU A 99 -15.68 9.36 8.59
N PRO A 100 -16.45 9.75 9.62
CA PRO A 100 -16.46 11.12 10.13
C PRO A 100 -15.08 11.55 10.65
N GLU A 101 -14.75 12.84 10.52
CA GLU A 101 -13.45 13.38 10.97
C GLU A 101 -13.38 13.61 12.48
N GLU A 102 -14.53 13.83 13.14
CA GLU A 102 -14.62 13.94 14.60
C GLU A 102 -14.77 12.54 15.20
N MET A 103 -13.72 12.08 15.92
CA MET A 103 -13.93 11.08 16.96
C MET A 103 -14.63 11.79 18.11
N GLU A 104 -15.82 11.35 18.51
CA GLU A 104 -16.38 11.71 19.80
C GLU A 104 -15.32 11.36 20.88
N GLU A 105 -14.83 12.37 21.59
CA GLU A 105 -14.08 12.16 22.83
C GLU A 105 -15.02 11.40 23.76
N LEU A 106 -14.83 10.08 23.87
CA LEU A 106 -15.41 9.34 24.98
C LEU A 106 -14.74 9.90 26.23
N ASP A 107 -15.45 10.74 26.97
CA ASP A 107 -15.08 11.17 28.32
C ASP A 107 -14.84 9.92 29.18
N VAL A 108 -13.60 9.46 29.22
CA VAL A 108 -13.19 8.41 30.15
C VAL A 108 -12.96 9.13 31.49
N GLU A 109 -14.04 9.31 32.25
CA GLU A 109 -13.92 9.58 33.69
C GLU A 109 -13.19 8.38 34.32
N PHE A 110 -11.95 8.62 34.77
CA PHE A 110 -11.16 7.72 35.61
C PHE A 110 -11.44 7.96 37.10
#